data_AF-A0A260QPH5-F1
#
_entry.id   AF-A0A260QPH5-F1
#
_cell.length_a   1.000
_cell.length_b   1.000
_cell.length_c   1.000
_cell.angle_alpha   90.00
_cell.angle_beta   90.00
_cell.angle_gamma   90.00
#
_symmetry.space_group_name_H-M   'P 1'
#
loop_
_entity.id
_entity.type
_entity.pdbx_description
1 polymer ?
#
loop_
_entity_poly.entity_id
_entity_poly.type
_entity_poly.pdbx_seq_one_letter_code
_entity_poly.pdbx_strand_id
1 'polypeptide(L)'
;MPHYIVKISPDEDLYVDWSTITDCPAVCGDRAALTEALGPESSGPERWERADRTGSSSRDGFYDWTDDEFIAEQRGIVKRKDLPEMARCLYAGLPYPHILHPFEDGHINDKWSANG
;
A
#
# COMPACT_ATOMS: atom_id res chain seq x y z
N MET A 1 7.42 12.37 -5.51
CA MET A 1 7.69 10.91 -5.53
C MET A 1 6.34 10.24 -5.73
N PRO A 2 6.17 9.26 -6.64
CA PRO A 2 4.85 8.68 -6.92
C PRO A 2 4.42 7.80 -5.76
N HIS A 3 3.73 8.44 -4.83
CA HIS A 3 3.01 7.83 -3.73
C HIS A 3 1.54 7.82 -4.09
N TYR A 4 0.82 6.74 -3.81
CA TYR A 4 -0.61 6.66 -3.99
C TYR A 4 -1.30 6.43 -2.65
N ILE A 5 -2.26 7.28 -2.33
CA ILE A 5 -3.29 6.94 -1.34
C ILE A 5 -4.10 5.80 -1.95
N VAL A 6 -4.08 4.63 -1.31
CA VAL A 6 -4.83 3.44 -1.68
C VAL A 6 -5.84 3.15 -0.58
N LYS A 7 -7.12 3.03 -0.94
CA LYS A 7 -8.19 2.69 0.00
C LYS A 7 -8.31 1.17 0.11
N ILE A 8 -8.42 0.66 1.33
CA ILE A 8 -8.37 -0.79 1.56
C ILE A 8 -9.65 -1.49 1.11
N SER A 9 -10.81 -0.90 1.39
CA SER A 9 -12.10 -1.38 0.91
C SER A 9 -13.04 -0.21 0.64
N PRO A 10 -14.09 -0.37 -0.20
CA PRO A 10 -15.00 0.72 -0.51
C PRO A 10 -15.71 1.30 0.72
N ASP A 11 -16.01 0.44 1.70
CA ASP A 11 -16.89 0.74 2.84
C ASP A 11 -16.15 1.18 4.11
N GLU A 12 -14.82 1.04 4.16
CA GLU A 12 -14.02 1.35 5.35
C GLU A 12 -13.26 2.68 5.18
N ASP A 13 -13.13 3.45 6.26
CA ASP A 13 -12.24 4.61 6.30
C ASP A 13 -10.81 4.16 6.66
N LEU A 14 -10.21 3.35 5.79
CA LEU A 14 -8.87 2.81 5.97
C LEU A 14 -8.08 2.91 4.66
N TYR A 15 -6.88 3.46 4.76
CA TYR A 15 -6.02 3.74 3.62
C TYR A 15 -4.57 3.44 3.95
N VAL A 16 -3.78 3.25 2.90
CA VAL A 16 -2.32 3.24 2.96
C VAL A 16 -1.73 4.27 2.01
N ASP A 17 -0.62 4.86 2.43
CA ASP A 17 0.28 5.56 1.52
C ASP A 17 1.22 4.54 0.89
N TRP A 18 0.98 4.19 -0.37
CA TRP A 18 1.77 3.21 -1.12
C TRP A 18 2.85 3.89 -1.95
N SER A 19 4.11 3.54 -1.71
CA SER A 19 5.25 3.98 -2.51
C SER A 19 5.54 3.00 -3.65
N THR A 20 5.48 3.45 -4.90
CA THR A 20 5.91 2.63 -6.04
C THR A 20 7.42 2.68 -6.30
N ILE A 21 8.18 3.37 -5.43
CA ILE A 21 9.65 3.35 -5.49
C ILE A 21 10.19 2.19 -4.65
N THR A 22 9.60 1.99 -3.48
CA THR A 22 10.02 0.98 -2.50
C THR A 22 9.10 -0.23 -2.46
N ASP A 23 7.98 -0.19 -3.20
CA ASP A 23 6.98 -1.26 -3.26
C ASP A 23 6.49 -1.66 -1.85
N CYS A 24 6.22 -0.66 -1.00
CA CYS A 24 5.77 -0.86 0.36
C CYS A 24 4.90 0.30 0.87
N PRO A 25 4.03 0.06 1.87
CA PRO A 25 3.27 1.10 2.52
C PRO A 25 4.16 1.91 3.47
N ALA A 26 4.14 3.24 3.34
CA ALA A 26 4.83 4.14 4.26
C ALA A 26 4.03 4.38 5.54
N VAL A 27 2.70 4.51 5.42
CA VAL A 27 1.77 4.79 6.51
C VAL A 27 0.44 4.08 6.24
N CYS A 28 -0.24 3.64 7.30
CA CYS A 28 -1.59 3.07 7.26
C CYS A 28 -2.46 3.73 8.34
N GLY A 29 -3.72 4.01 8.03
CA GLY A 29 -4.65 4.64 8.96
C GLY A 29 -5.92 5.16 8.29
N ASP A 30 -6.73 5.86 9.07
CA ASP A 30 -7.88 6.58 8.54
C ASP A 30 -7.46 7.81 7.71
N ARG A 31 -8.43 8.48 7.10
CA ARG A 31 -8.17 9.67 6.27
C ARG A 31 -7.47 10.78 7.06
N ALA A 32 -7.83 10.97 8.32
CA ALA A 32 -7.27 12.03 9.15
C ALA A 32 -5.80 11.76 9.46
N ALA A 33 -5.47 10.55 9.91
CA ALA A 33 -4.12 10.11 10.22
C ALA A 33 -3.21 10.15 8.99
N LEU A 34 -3.68 9.68 7.83
CA LEU A 34 -2.88 9.78 6.59
C LEU A 34 -2.71 11.23 6.13
N THR A 35 -3.72 12.08 6.27
CA THR A 35 -3.61 13.50 5.91
C THR A 35 -2.53 14.19 6.74
N GLU A 36 -2.48 13.91 8.04
CA GLU A 36 -1.44 14.40 8.94
C GLU A 36 -0.05 13.91 8.50
N ALA A 37 0.09 12.62 8.19
CA ALA A 37 1.37 12.04 7.82
C ALA A 37 1.89 12.48 6.43
N LEU A 38 0.99 12.65 5.46
CA LEU A 38 1.33 13.02 4.08
C LEU A 38 1.62 14.51 3.91
N GLY A 39 0.97 15.35 4.71
CA GLY A 39 1.01 16.80 4.55
C GLY A 39 0.23 17.31 3.32
N PRO A 40 0.01 18.63 3.23
CA PRO A 40 -0.96 19.24 2.31
C PRO A 40 -0.63 19.05 0.82
N GLU A 41 0.65 18.91 0.47
CA GLU A 41 1.08 18.69 -0.91
C GLU A 41 0.70 17.29 -1.44
N SER A 42 0.67 16.31 -0.53
CA SER A 42 0.40 14.91 -0.87
C SER A 42 -1.03 14.47 -0.52
N SER A 43 -1.80 15.26 0.22
CA SER A 43 -3.16 14.91 0.67
C SER A 43 -4.26 15.82 0.09
N GLY A 44 -4.08 16.35 -1.13
CA GLY A 44 -5.04 17.27 -1.75
C GLY A 44 -6.44 16.66 -1.96
N PRO A 45 -7.54 17.46 -1.91
CA PRO A 45 -8.92 16.97 -1.98
C PRO A 45 -9.21 16.04 -3.17
N GLU A 46 -8.72 16.39 -4.36
CA GLU A 46 -8.95 15.57 -5.56
C GLU A 46 -8.34 14.17 -5.45
N ARG A 47 -7.25 14.01 -4.68
CA ARG A 47 -6.60 12.71 -4.47
C ARG A 47 -7.49 11.81 -3.61
N TRP A 48 -8.07 12.39 -2.56
CA TRP A 48 -9.02 11.72 -1.67
C TRP A 48 -10.30 11.33 -2.40
N GLU A 49 -10.87 12.24 -3.20
CA GLU A 49 -12.05 11.95 -4.02
C GLU A 49 -11.80 10.81 -5.00
N ARG A 50 -10.62 10.77 -5.64
CA ARG A 50 -10.22 9.64 -6.49
C ARG A 50 -10.09 8.37 -5.67
N ALA A 51 -9.35 8.39 -4.56
CA ALA A 51 -9.17 7.20 -3.72
C ALA A 51 -10.50 6.61 -3.22
N ASP A 52 -11.47 7.44 -2.84
CA ASP A 52 -12.81 6.98 -2.45
C ASP A 52 -13.57 6.36 -3.60
N ARG A 53 -13.51 6.99 -4.78
CA ARG A 53 -14.27 6.56 -5.94
C ARG A 53 -13.71 5.31 -6.59
N THR A 54 -12.39 5.25 -6.74
CA THR A 54 -11.72 4.23 -7.57
C THR A 54 -10.79 3.33 -6.77
N GLY A 55 -10.58 3.55 -5.47
CA GLY A 55 -9.72 2.71 -4.62
C GLY A 55 -8.26 3.15 -4.59
N SER A 56 -7.89 4.13 -5.41
CA SER A 56 -6.56 4.74 -5.45
C SER A 56 -6.63 6.18 -5.92
N SER A 57 -5.70 7.00 -5.44
CA SER A 57 -5.53 8.39 -5.87
C SER A 57 -4.90 8.55 -7.26
N SER A 58 -4.54 7.45 -7.93
CA SER A 58 -3.95 7.44 -9.26
C SER A 58 -4.83 8.12 -10.30
N ARG A 59 -4.21 8.88 -11.20
CA ARG A 59 -4.88 9.47 -12.36
C ARG A 59 -5.00 8.49 -13.52
N ASP A 60 -4.09 7.52 -13.58
CA ASP A 60 -3.94 6.59 -14.69
C ASP A 60 -4.59 5.21 -14.40
N GLY A 61 -5.26 5.07 -13.25
CA GLY A 61 -5.97 3.84 -12.87
C GLY A 61 -5.13 2.82 -12.09
N PHE A 62 -3.86 3.09 -11.81
CA PHE A 62 -3.03 2.19 -10.98
C PHE A 62 -3.65 1.92 -9.61
N TYR A 63 -3.69 0.66 -9.21
CA TYR A 63 -4.22 0.20 -7.92
C TYR A 63 -5.69 0.59 -7.71
N ASP A 64 -6.49 0.63 -8.77
CA ASP A 64 -7.94 0.82 -8.63
C ASP A 64 -8.63 -0.44 -8.08
N TRP A 65 -9.95 -0.40 -7.85
CA TRP A 65 -10.70 -1.53 -7.30
C TRP A 65 -10.60 -2.85 -8.08
N THR A 66 -10.19 -2.82 -9.35
CA THR A 66 -9.97 -4.02 -10.16
C THR A 66 -8.59 -4.62 -9.96
N ASP A 67 -7.68 -3.87 -9.34
CA ASP A 67 -6.32 -4.26 -9.00
C ASP A 67 -6.22 -4.58 -7.50
N ASP A 68 -6.19 -5.88 -7.19
CA ASP A 68 -6.11 -6.41 -5.82
C ASP A 68 -4.70 -6.89 -5.45
N GLU A 69 -3.72 -6.72 -6.34
CA GLU A 69 -2.39 -7.32 -6.21
C GLU A 69 -1.30 -6.26 -6.21
N PHE A 70 -0.44 -6.33 -5.20
CA PHE A 70 0.65 -5.37 -5.01
C PHE A 70 1.96 -6.14 -4.97
N ILE A 71 2.90 -5.76 -5.84
CA ILE A 71 4.28 -6.24 -5.71
C ILE A 71 4.84 -5.66 -4.42
N ALA A 72 5.27 -6.51 -3.49
CA ALA A 72 5.80 -6.09 -2.20
C ALA A 72 7.33 -6.21 -2.20
N GLU A 73 8.04 -5.08 -2.20
CA GLU A 73 9.51 -4.97 -2.13
C GLU A 73 10.27 -5.89 -3.13
N GLN A 74 9.67 -6.22 -4.28
CA GLN A 74 10.19 -7.22 -5.24
C GLN A 74 10.36 -8.63 -4.64
N ARG A 75 9.52 -8.98 -3.65
CA ARG A 75 9.56 -10.24 -2.90
C ARG A 75 8.43 -11.20 -3.25
N GLY A 76 7.30 -10.67 -3.69
CA GLY A 76 6.11 -11.43 -4.06
C GLY A 76 4.92 -10.49 -4.18
N ILE A 77 3.72 -11.06 -4.09
CA ILE A 77 2.45 -10.36 -4.18
C ILE A 77 1.79 -10.28 -2.81
N VAL A 78 1.33 -9.10 -2.43
CA VAL A 78 0.45 -8.87 -1.27
C VAL A 78 -0.93 -8.46 -1.79
N LYS A 79 -2.00 -8.94 -1.15
CA LYS A 79 -3.36 -8.56 -1.52
C LYS A 79 -3.74 -7.22 -0.90
N ARG A 80 -4.62 -6.44 -1.53
CA ARG A 80 -5.08 -5.12 -1.04
C ARG A 80 -5.49 -5.17 0.43
N LYS A 81 -6.29 -6.18 0.81
CA LYS A 81 -6.79 -6.39 2.17
C LYS A 81 -5.68 -6.59 3.22
N ASP A 82 -4.49 -7.03 2.80
CA ASP A 82 -3.36 -7.38 3.66
C ASP A 82 -2.32 -6.24 3.73
N LEU A 83 -2.50 -5.15 2.98
CA LEU A 83 -1.64 -3.96 3.06
C LEU A 83 -1.56 -3.34 4.47
N PRO A 84 -2.65 -3.29 5.28
CA PRO A 84 -2.56 -2.85 6.67
C PRO A 84 -1.64 -3.71 7.52
N GLU A 85 -1.67 -5.03 7.31
CA GLU A 85 -0.80 -5.98 8.02
C GLU A 85 0.66 -5.81 7.59
N MET A 86 0.91 -5.59 6.29
CA MET A 86 2.24 -5.26 5.78
C MET A 86 2.78 -3.98 6.44
N ALA A 87 1.97 -2.91 6.49
CA ALA A 87 2.36 -1.65 7.13
C ALA A 87 2.67 -1.83 8.61
N ARG A 88 1.83 -2.60 9.34
CA ARG A 88 2.06 -2.94 10.75
C ARG A 88 3.38 -3.70 10.95
N CYS A 89 3.66 -4.70 10.12
CA CYS A 89 4.89 -5.47 10.21
C CYS A 89 6.12 -4.60 9.94
N LEU A 90 6.10 -3.78 8.89
CA LEU A 90 7.21 -2.87 8.56
C LEU A 90 7.49 -1.86 9.67
N TYR A 91 6.44 -1.23 10.21
CA TYR A 91 6.57 -0.31 11.34
C TYR A 91 7.18 -0.98 12.58
N ALA A 92 6.82 -2.24 12.84
CA ALA A 92 7.33 -3.02 13.96
C ALA A 92 8.69 -3.69 13.71
N GLY A 93 9.27 -3.56 12.50
CA GLY A 93 10.49 -4.27 12.11
C GLY A 93 10.31 -5.80 12.04
N LEU A 94 9.09 -6.27 11.79
CA LEU A 94 8.73 -7.69 11.74
C LEU A 94 8.68 -8.20 10.29
N PRO A 95 9.02 -9.48 10.06
CA PRO A 95 8.78 -10.11 8.77
C PRO A 95 7.28 -10.36 8.56
N TYR A 96 6.86 -10.50 7.30
CA TYR A 96 5.46 -10.72 6.92
C TYR A 96 5.23 -11.87 5.90
N PRO A 97 5.90 -13.03 6.03
CA PRO A 97 5.78 -14.12 5.04
C PRO A 97 4.37 -14.72 4.94
N HIS A 98 3.53 -14.54 5.97
CA HIS A 98 2.17 -15.06 6.04
C HIS A 98 1.17 -14.38 5.11
N ILE A 99 1.50 -13.17 4.63
CA ILE A 99 0.69 -12.41 3.66
C ILE A 99 1.34 -12.29 2.28
N LEU A 100 2.50 -12.94 2.09
CA LEU A 100 3.25 -12.89 0.85
C LEU A 100 2.90 -14.10 -0.03
N HIS A 101 2.39 -13.82 -1.21
CA HIS A 101 2.10 -14.81 -2.25
C HIS A 101 3.24 -14.83 -3.29
N PRO A 102 3.51 -15.98 -3.92
CA PRO A 102 4.47 -16.05 -5.02
C PRO A 102 4.01 -15.22 -6.22
N PHE A 103 4.97 -14.80 -7.05
CA PHE A 103 4.67 -14.28 -8.39
C PHE A 103 4.05 -15.37 -9.29
N GLU A 104 3.61 -14.98 -10.48
CA GLU A 104 3.02 -15.91 -11.46
C GLU A 104 3.95 -17.07 -11.84
N ASP A 105 5.26 -16.87 -11.75
CA ASP A 105 6.29 -17.90 -11.99
C ASP A 105 6.50 -18.86 -10.80
N GLY A 106 5.76 -18.67 -9.71
CA GLY A 106 5.84 -19.48 -8.49
C GLY A 106 6.97 -19.07 -7.54
N HIS A 107 7.72 -18.01 -7.82
CA HIS A 107 8.84 -17.57 -6.97
C HIS A 107 8.41 -16.54 -5.91
N ILE A 108 8.97 -16.70 -4.71
CA ILE A 108 9.04 -15.68 -3.65
C ILE A 108 10.52 -15.36 -3.47
N ASN A 109 10.89 -14.08 -3.47
CA ASN A 109 12.24 -13.64 -3.13
C ASN A 109 12.33 -13.42 -1.62
N ASP A 110 12.83 -14.46 -0.93
CA ASP A 110 12.86 -14.62 0.52
C ASP A 110 14.09 -13.96 1.19
N LYS A 111 14.97 -13.30 0.44
CA LYS A 111 16.19 -12.66 0.94
C LYS A 111 15.89 -11.41 1.77
N TRP A 112 15.38 -11.60 2.98
CA TRP A 112 15.34 -10.58 4.02
C TRP A 112 16.76 -10.33 4.52
N SER A 113 17.37 -9.22 4.08
CA SER A 113 18.58 -8.70 4.70
C SER A 113 18.13 -7.63 5.69
N ALA A 114 17.94 -8.01 6.96
CA ALA A 114 17.89 -7.03 8.04
C ALA A 114 19.27 -6.35 8.06
N ASN A 115 19.39 -5.20 7.43
CA ASN A 115 20.50 -4.30 7.73
C ASN A 115 20.22 -3.78 9.14
N GLY A 116 20.85 -4.40 10.13
CA GLY A 116 20.99 -3.86 11.48
C GLY A 116 21.87 -2.62 11.50
#